data_AF-A0A5N4AJ58-F1
#
_entry.id   AF-A0A5N4AJ58-F1
#
_cell.length_a   1.000
_cell.length_b   1.000
_cell.length_c   1.000
_cell.angle_alpha   90.00
_cell.angle_beta   90.00
_cell.angle_gamma   90.00
#
_symmetry.space_group_name_H-M   'P 1'
#
loop_
_entity.id
_entity.type
_entity.pdbx_description
1 polymer ?
#
loop_
_entity_poly.entity_id
_entity_poly.type
_entity_poly.pdbx_seq_one_letter_code
_entity_poly.pdbx_strand_id
1 'polypeptide(L)'
;MSTKEWLTKKQMEVFESVLKSIGIDKYSIRFSAGVKEGENFAGIIINAEVEDETKIIKSVWNCVIKCVPRSDLFRLYAPVKNMYNVEIYVYIGLPDVPV
;
A
#
# COMPACT_ATOMS: atom_id res chain seq x y z
N MET A 1 -8.24 -16.29 18.81
CA MET A 1 -8.05 -15.85 17.41
C MET A 1 -6.96 -14.79 17.42
N SER A 2 -5.81 -15.05 16.81
CA SER A 2 -4.70 -14.11 16.71
C SER A 2 -5.10 -12.98 15.75
N THR A 3 -5.11 -11.74 16.22
CA THR A 3 -5.27 -10.54 15.38
C THR A 3 -4.15 -10.57 14.33
N LYS A 4 -4.50 -10.78 13.06
CA LYS A 4 -3.54 -10.74 11.96
C LYS A 4 -3.09 -9.30 11.79
N GLU A 5 -1.84 -9.00 12.16
CA GLU A 5 -1.24 -7.70 11.84
C GLU A 5 -1.02 -7.62 10.32
N TRP A 6 -1.73 -6.70 9.66
CA TRP A 6 -1.64 -6.51 8.20
C TRP A 6 -0.35 -5.79 7.79
N LEU A 7 0.08 -4.82 8.60
CA LEU A 7 1.28 -4.02 8.39
C LEU A 7 2.14 -4.08 9.65
N THR A 8 3.46 -4.08 9.46
CA THR A 8 4.39 -3.81 10.57
C THR A 8 4.21 -2.37 11.06
N LYS A 9 4.62 -2.08 12.30
CA LYS A 9 4.62 -0.73 12.86
C LYS A 9 5.24 0.31 11.91
N LYS A 10 6.38 -0.01 11.29
CA LYS A 10 7.07 0.94 10.39
C LYS A 10 6.31 1.19 9.09
N GLN A 11 5.67 0.16 8.55
CA GLN A 11 4.83 0.30 7.35
C GLN A 11 3.58 1.13 7.66
N MET A 12 2.99 0.94 8.83
CA MET A 12 1.88 1.77 9.30
C MET A 12 2.32 3.23 9.40
N GLU A 13 3.41 3.55 10.12
CA GLU A 13 3.93 4.92 10.23
C GLU A 13 4.12 5.62 8.87
N VAL A 14 4.64 4.90 7.87
CA VAL A 14 4.81 5.44 6.50
C VAL A 14 3.47 5.67 5.84
N PHE A 15 2.53 4.73 5.96
CA PHE A 15 1.18 4.88 5.39
C PHE A 15 0.44 6.08 6.01
N GLU A 16 0.49 6.23 7.33
CA GLU A 16 -0.11 7.37 8.05
C GLU A 16 0.51 8.71 7.62
N SER A 17 1.83 8.75 7.41
CA SER A 17 2.52 9.92 6.88
C SER A 17 2.03 10.31 5.48
N VAL A 18 1.71 9.33 4.62
CA VAL A 18 1.14 9.58 3.29
C VAL A 18 -0.29 10.14 3.42
N LEU A 19 -1.14 9.51 4.24
CA LEU A 19 -2.51 9.98 4.48
C LEU A 19 -2.52 11.44 4.98
N LYS A 20 -1.65 11.76 5.93
CA LYS A 20 -1.47 13.11 6.43
C LYS A 20 -1.03 14.09 5.34
N SER A 21 -0.13 13.67 4.45
CA SER A 21 0.36 14.53 3.34
C SER A 21 -0.73 14.92 2.35
N ILE A 22 -1.80 14.12 2.26
CA ILE A 22 -2.98 14.40 1.42
C ILE A 22 -4.17 14.97 2.21
N GLY A 23 -3.93 15.38 3.46
CA GLY A 23 -4.92 16.08 4.30
C GLY A 23 -5.89 15.18 5.06
N ILE A 24 -5.59 13.88 5.22
CA ILE A 24 -6.42 12.94 5.99
C ILE A 24 -5.81 12.77 7.38
N ASP A 25 -6.32 13.53 8.36
CA ASP A 25 -5.79 13.55 9.73
C ASP A 25 -6.61 12.73 10.75
N LYS A 26 -7.88 12.43 10.42
CA LYS A 26 -8.77 11.58 11.22
C LYS A 26 -9.42 10.57 10.30
N TYR A 27 -9.25 9.30 10.61
CA TYR A 27 -9.72 8.23 9.75
C TYR A 27 -9.98 6.94 10.52
N SER A 28 -10.78 6.07 9.91
CA SER A 28 -10.80 4.64 10.22
C SER A 28 -10.30 3.83 9.02
N ILE A 29 -9.63 2.70 9.29
CA ILE A 29 -9.04 1.86 8.25
C ILE A 29 -9.57 0.45 8.37
N ARG A 30 -9.97 -0.13 7.24
CA ARG A 30 -10.23 -1.57 7.10
C ARG A 30 -9.25 -2.18 6.11
N PHE A 31 -8.57 -3.24 6.54
CA PHE A 31 -7.65 -3.98 5.68
C PHE A 31 -8.29 -5.27 5.17
N SER A 32 -7.98 -5.62 3.93
CA SER A 32 -8.29 -6.91 3.34
C SER A 32 -7.17 -7.39 2.42
N ALA A 33 -7.16 -8.68 2.09
CA ALA A 33 -6.17 -9.24 1.17
C ALA A 33 -6.46 -8.73 -0.25
N GLY A 34 -5.45 -8.18 -0.92
CA GLY A 34 -5.58 -7.66 -2.30
C GLY A 34 -5.45 -8.73 -3.38
N VAL A 35 -5.14 -9.97 -3.00
CA VAL A 35 -5.08 -11.13 -3.90
C VAL A 35 -5.60 -12.37 -3.19
N LYS A 36 -5.96 -13.41 -3.94
CA LYS A 36 -6.26 -14.71 -3.34
C LYS A 36 -5.00 -15.36 -2.79
N GLU A 37 -5.18 -16.24 -1.82
CA GLU A 37 -4.10 -17.07 -1.30
C GLU A 37 -3.48 -17.88 -2.45
N GLY A 38 -2.15 -17.80 -2.60
CA GLY A 38 -1.41 -18.47 -3.68
C GLY A 38 -1.14 -17.63 -4.94
N GLU A 39 -1.75 -16.45 -5.11
CA GLU A 39 -1.57 -15.60 -6.30
C GLU A 39 -0.40 -14.59 -6.18
N ASN A 40 0.21 -14.47 -5.00
CA ASN A 40 1.28 -13.51 -4.73
C ASN A 40 2.66 -14.14 -4.87
N PHE A 41 3.22 -14.12 -6.09
CA PHE A 41 4.49 -14.81 -6.40
C PHE A 41 5.73 -14.13 -5.77
N ALA A 42 5.64 -12.86 -5.35
CA ALA A 42 6.80 -12.10 -4.84
C ALA A 42 6.44 -10.96 -3.86
N GLY A 43 5.16 -10.78 -3.54
CA GLY A 43 4.66 -9.62 -2.81
C GLY A 43 3.59 -9.97 -1.79
N ILE A 44 3.19 -8.97 -1.01
CA ILE A 44 2.03 -8.92 -0.14
C ILE A 44 1.24 -7.71 -0.63
N ILE A 45 0.03 -7.94 -1.15
CA ILE A 45 -0.87 -6.90 -1.62
C ILE A 45 -2.01 -6.82 -0.62
N ILE A 46 -2.22 -5.63 -0.08
CA ILE A 46 -3.20 -5.33 0.95
C ILE A 46 -4.08 -4.21 0.43
N ASN A 47 -5.38 -4.42 0.46
CA ASN A 47 -6.34 -3.36 0.22
C ASN A 47 -6.62 -2.67 1.55
N ALA A 48 -6.59 -1.34 1.56
CA ALA A 48 -6.94 -0.52 2.71
C ALA A 48 -8.05 0.44 2.31
N GLU A 49 -9.21 0.29 2.92
CA GLU A 49 -10.30 1.26 2.83
C GLU A 49 -10.12 2.27 3.95
N VAL A 50 -9.87 3.54 3.60
CA VAL A 50 -9.68 4.63 4.54
C VAL A 50 -10.89 5.53 4.48
N GLU A 51 -11.67 5.57 5.56
CA GLU A 51 -12.80 6.48 5.70
C GLU A 51 -12.28 7.79 6.33
N ASP A 52 -12.34 8.88 5.56
CA ASP A 52 -11.95 10.21 6.02
C ASP A 52 -13.05 10.81 6.90
N GLU A 53 -12.74 10.96 8.19
CA GLU A 53 -13.64 11.50 9.21
C GLU A 53 -13.49 13.02 9.38
N THR A 54 -12.57 13.66 8.65
CA THR A 54 -12.36 15.11 8.72
C THR A 54 -13.43 15.90 7.96
N LYS A 55 -14.14 15.25 7.03
CA LYS A 55 -15.14 15.87 6.16
C LYS A 55 -16.56 15.62 6.64
N ILE A 56 -17.41 16.63 6.46
CA ILE A 56 -18.86 16.53 6.72
C ILE A 56 -19.51 15.44 5.84
N ILE A 57 -19.02 15.31 4.61
CA ILE A 57 -19.38 14.21 3.71
C ILE A 57 -18.30 13.15 3.82
N LYS A 58 -18.65 11.97 4.31
CA LYS A 58 -17.77 10.81 4.40
C LYS A 58 -17.22 10.48 3.01
N SER A 59 -15.90 10.56 2.85
CA SER A 59 -15.20 10.10 1.64
C SER A 59 -14.39 8.86 1.96
N VAL A 60 -14.59 7.80 1.18
CA VAL A 60 -13.83 6.54 1.30
C VAL A 60 -12.73 6.53 0.25
N TRP A 61 -11.49 6.35 0.69
CA TRP A 61 -10.32 6.18 -0.14
C TRP A 61 -9.97 4.70 -0.22
N ASN A 62 -9.88 4.17 -1.43
CA ASN A 62 -9.46 2.79 -1.67
C ASN A 62 -7.96 2.79 -1.99
N CYS A 63 -7.14 2.38 -1.03
CA CYS A 63 -5.70 2.32 -1.16
C CYS A 63 -5.25 0.88 -1.45
N VAL A 64 -4.26 0.72 -2.33
CA VAL A 64 -3.56 -0.55 -2.55
C VAL A 64 -2.15 -0.41 -1.99
N ILE A 65 -1.81 -1.25 -1.01
CA ILE A 65 -0.50 -1.29 -0.38
C ILE A 65 0.22 -2.54 -0.87
N LYS A 66 1.35 -2.35 -1.56
CA LYS A 66 2.22 -3.43 -2.01
C LYS A 66 3.49 -3.45 -1.17
N CYS A 67 3.77 -4.60 -0.57
CA CYS A 67 4.93 -4.85 0.29
C CYS A 67 5.66 -6.10 -0.20
N VAL A 68 6.97 -6.21 0.05
CA VAL A 68 7.69 -7.48 -0.15
C VAL A 68 7.68 -8.31 1.13
N PRO A 69 7.72 -9.65 1.02
CA PRO A 69 7.95 -10.51 2.16
C PRO A 69 9.20 -10.10 2.95
N ARG A 70 9.15 -10.25 4.27
CA ARG A 70 10.32 -10.08 5.14
C ARG A 70 11.18 -11.35 5.10
N SER A 71 11.72 -11.64 3.93
CA SER A 71 12.64 -12.77 3.68
C SER A 71 14.00 -12.22 3.27
N ASP A 72 15.02 -12.54 4.06
CA ASP A 72 16.40 -12.10 3.80
C ASP A 72 16.93 -12.71 2.51
N LEU A 73 16.58 -13.97 2.24
CA LEU A 73 16.90 -14.63 0.97
C LEU A 73 16.25 -13.91 -0.21
N PHE A 74 14.97 -13.57 -0.11
CA PHE A 74 14.30 -12.82 -1.18
C PHE A 74 14.96 -11.47 -1.42
N ARG A 75 15.30 -10.74 -0.36
CA ARG A 75 15.95 -9.42 -0.45
C ARG A 75 17.39 -9.48 -0.95
N LEU A 76 18.08 -10.61 -0.78
CA LEU A 76 19.42 -10.83 -1.31
C LEU A 76 19.40 -10.98 -2.83
N TYR A 77 18.40 -11.67 -3.37
CA TYR A 77 18.32 -11.99 -4.81
C TYR A 77 17.47 -11.01 -5.63
N ALA A 78 16.48 -10.35 -5.02
CA ALA A 78 15.62 -9.41 -5.71
C ALA A 78 16.04 -7.96 -5.41
N PRO A 79 16.32 -7.12 -6.44
CA PRO A 79 16.58 -5.69 -6.26
C PRO A 79 15.28 -4.93 -5.98
N VAL A 80 14.68 -5.17 -4.81
CA VAL A 80 13.33 -4.73 -4.41
C VAL A 80 13.08 -3.25 -4.69
N LYS A 81 14.05 -2.38 -4.36
CA LYS A 81 13.93 -0.93 -4.56
C LYS A 81 13.76 -0.58 -6.04
N ASN A 82 14.54 -1.20 -6.92
CA ASN A 82 14.47 -0.92 -8.36
C ASN A 82 13.15 -1.42 -8.95
N MET A 83 12.69 -2.60 -8.52
CA MET A 83 11.41 -3.15 -8.98
C MET A 83 10.24 -2.24 -8.61
N TYR A 84 10.15 -1.78 -7.36
CA TYR A 84 9.08 -0.87 -6.95
C TYR A 84 9.19 0.51 -7.61
N ASN A 85 10.39 1.03 -7.83
CA ASN A 85 10.57 2.31 -8.53
C ASN A 85 10.03 2.26 -9.96
N VAL A 86 10.29 1.16 -10.70
CA VAL A 86 9.73 0.96 -12.04
C VAL A 86 8.21 0.89 -11.99
N GLU A 87 7.67 0.14 -11.04
CA GLU A 87 6.22 0.01 -10.87
C GLU A 87 5.54 1.34 -10.51
N ILE A 88 6.11 2.12 -9.59
CA ILE A 88 5.64 3.47 -9.25
C ILE A 88 5.63 4.38 -10.49
N TYR A 89 6.68 4.30 -11.31
CA TYR A 89 6.78 5.09 -12.54
C TYR A 89 5.66 4.75 -13.54
N VAL A 90 5.32 3.47 -13.67
CA VAL A 90 4.19 3.02 -14.50
C VAL A 90 2.86 3.60 -14.00
N TYR A 91 2.64 3.62 -12.68
CA TYR A 91 1.39 4.12 -12.09
C TYR A 91 1.24 5.65 -12.10
N ILE A 92 2.34 6.40 -12.03
CA ILE A 92 2.31 7.87 -12.12
C ILE A 92 2.06 8.33 -13.58
N GLY A 93 2.22 7.42 -14.54
CA GLY A 93 2.19 7.71 -15.96
C GLY A 93 3.54 8.27 -16.43
N LEU A 94 4.01 7.80 -17.57
CA LEU A 94 4.78 8.67 -18.45
C LEU A 94 3.87 9.85 -18.80
N PRO A 95 4.37 11.10 -18.85
CA PRO A 95 3.59 12.21 -19.38
C PRO A 95 3.01 11.79 -20.72
N ASP A 96 1.71 11.99 -20.92
CA ASP A 96 1.03 11.73 -22.19
C ASP A 96 1.89 12.33 -23.31
N VAL A 97 2.57 11.48 -24.08
CA VAL A 97 3.16 11.90 -25.34
C VAL A 97 1.96 12.01 -26.28
N PRO A 98 1.58 13.21 -26.75
CA PRO A 98 0.50 13.32 -27.70
C PRO A 98 0.95 12.60 -28.99
N VAL A 99 0.21 11.55 -29.36
CA VAL A 99 0.31 10.89 -30.67
C VAL A 99 -0.62 11.61 -31.64
#